data_AF-A0A352ULY5-F1
#
_entry.id   AF-A0A352ULY5-F1
#
_cell.length_a   1.000
_cell.length_b   1.000
_cell.length_c   1.000
_cell.angle_alpha   90.00
_cell.angle_beta   90.00
_cell.angle_gamma   90.00
#
_symmetry.space_group_name_H-M   'P 1'
#
loop_
_entity.id
_entity.type
_entity.pdbx_description
1 polymer ?
#
loop_
_entity_poly.entity_id
_entity_poly.type
_entity_poly.pdbx_seq_one_letter_code
_entity_poly.pdbx_strand_id
1 'polypeptide(L)' 'MVFGNMGDDSGTGVAFSRDPANGENTLYGEFLMNAQGEDVVAGIRTPQTIDQLRDTNKTAYDQFAEVARNLEKHYKDMQ' A
#
# COMPACT_ATOMS: atom_id res chain seq x y z
N MET A 1 -5.85 11.10 14.49
CA MET A 1 -6.51 10.16 13.57
C MET A 1 -6.19 10.60 12.15
N VAL A 2 -5.90 9.67 11.25
CA VAL A 2 -5.77 9.90 9.80
C VAL A 2 -6.90 9.11 9.14
N PHE A 3 -7.53 9.66 8.12
CA PHE A 3 -8.77 9.12 7.54
C PHE A 3 -8.57 8.82 6.05
N GLY A 4 -8.67 7.55 5.67
CA GLY A 4 -8.61 7.12 4.27
C GLY A 4 -9.93 7.31 3.50
N ASN A 5 -10.99 7.77 4.17
CA ASN A 5 -12.36 7.85 3.67
C ASN A 5 -12.91 9.29 3.58
N MET A 6 -12.04 10.26 3.27
CA MET A 6 -12.41 11.68 3.15
C MET A 6 -12.64 12.15 1.70
N GLY A 7 -12.71 11.21 0.75
CA GLY A 7 -12.84 11.50 -0.67
C GLY A 7 -11.91 10.66 -1.54
N ASP A 8 -11.92 10.95 -2.83
CA ASP A 8 -11.23 10.15 -3.86
C ASP A 8 -9.71 10.37 -3.89
N ASP A 9 -9.20 11.34 -3.13
CA ASP A 9 -7.77 11.60 -2.91
C ASP A 9 -7.21 10.93 -1.64
N SER A 10 -8.09 10.27 -0.88
CA SER A 10 -7.78 9.58 0.38
C SER A 10 -7.87 8.07 0.18
N GLY A 11 -7.07 7.29 0.91
CA GLY A 11 -7.10 5.84 0.80
C GLY A 11 -6.39 5.11 1.94
N THR A 12 -6.47 3.79 1.90
CA THR A 12 -5.83 2.88 2.85
C THR A 12 -5.31 1.65 2.12
N GLY A 13 -4.28 0.99 2.63
CA GLY A 13 -3.75 -0.22 2.04
C GLY A 13 -2.81 -0.97 2.96
N VAL A 14 -2.43 -2.17 2.52
CA VAL A 14 -1.44 -3.04 3.17
C VAL A 14 -0.48 -3.52 2.09
N ALA A 15 0.81 -3.49 2.38
CA ALA A 15 1.82 -4.01 1.46
C ALA A 15 2.97 -4.66 2.23
N PHE A 16 3.67 -5.51 1.50
CA PHE A 16 4.95 -6.10 1.82
C PHE A 16 6.03 -5.45 0.96
N SER A 17 7.21 -5.22 1.53
CA SER A 17 8.33 -4.61 0.81
C SER A 17 8.90 -5.49 -0.30
N ARG A 18 8.60 -6.80 -0.26
CA ARG A 18 8.92 -7.82 -1.26
C ARG A 18 7.71 -8.73 -1.48
N ASP A 19 7.68 -9.48 -2.58
CA ASP A 19 6.67 -10.51 -2.80
C ASP A 19 6.81 -11.63 -1.74
N PRO A 20 5.79 -11.86 -0.89
CA PRO A 20 5.87 -12.83 0.19
C PRO A 20 5.77 -14.29 -0.30
N ALA A 21 5.31 -14.53 -1.53
CA ALA A 21 5.14 -15.86 -2.10
C ALA A 21 6.43 -16.42 -2.72
N ASN A 22 7.23 -15.56 -3.36
CA ASN A 22 8.44 -15.99 -4.09
C ASN A 22 9.73 -15.25 -3.67
N GLY A 23 9.64 -14.19 -2.87
CA GLY A 23 10.78 -13.39 -2.41
C GLY A 23 11.30 -12.36 -3.42
N GLU A 24 10.60 -12.16 -4.54
CA GLU A 24 10.96 -11.16 -5.55
C GLU A 24 10.98 -9.76 -4.92
N ASN A 25 12.00 -8.97 -5.26
CA ASN A 25 12.18 -7.61 -4.76
C ASN A 25 11.26 -6.63 -5.48
N THR A 26 9.96 -6.82 -5.32
CA THR A 26 8.90 -5.96 -5.82
C THR A 26 7.94 -5.62 -4.69
N LEU A 27 7.46 -4.38 -4.68
CA LEU A 27 6.47 -3.95 -3.69
C LEU A 27 5.16 -4.70 -3.96
N TYR A 28 4.70 -5.49 -2.99
CA TYR A 28 3.54 -6.36 -3.16
C TYR A 28 2.44 -5.93 -2.19
N GLY A 29 1.24 -5.62 -2.67
CA GLY A 29 0.19 -5.22 -1.76
C GLY A 29 -1.08 -4.75 -2.45
N GLU A 30 -2.01 -4.31 -1.63
CA GLU A 30 -3.35 -3.91 -2.05
C GLU A 30 -3.81 -2.65 -1.33
N PHE A 31 -4.65 -1.86 -2.00
CA PHE A 31 -5.21 -0.62 -1.45
C PHE A 31 -6.64 -0.37 -1.93
N LEU A 32 -7.34 0.52 -1.21
CA LEU A 32 -8.64 1.05 -1.57
C LEU A 32 -8.65 2.57 -1.41
N MET A 33 -9.15 3.27 -2.43
CA MET A 33 -9.47 4.70 -2.34
C MET A 33 -10.80 4.91 -1.64
N ASN A 34 -10.90 6.01 -0.91
CA ASN A 34 -12.06 6.44 -0.14
C ASN A 34 -12.58 5.30 0.77
N ALA A 35 -11.71 4.78 1.63
CA ALA A 35 -11.96 3.60 2.46
C ALA A 35 -11.21 3.67 3.79
N GLN A 36 -11.58 2.83 4.75
CA GLN A 36 -10.81 2.61 5.98
C GLN A 36 -10.22 1.20 6.03
N GLY A 37 -9.26 0.98 6.93
CA GLY A 37 -8.51 -0.29 7.00
C GLY A 37 -9.41 -1.53 7.14
N GLU A 38 -10.57 -1.38 7.78
CA GLU A 38 -11.58 -2.44 7.86
C GLU A 38 -12.06 -2.89 6.47
N ASP A 39 -12.28 -1.96 5.53
CA ASP A 39 -12.79 -2.27 4.19
C ASP A 39 -11.81 -3.12 3.38
N VAL A 40 -10.51 -2.94 3.61
CA VAL A 40 -9.44 -3.72 2.95
C VAL A 40 -9.46 -5.17 3.45
N VAL A 41 -9.73 -5.40 4.73
CA VAL A 41 -9.70 -6.73 5.35
C VAL A 41 -11.05 -7.45 5.21
N ALA A 42 -12.15 -6.72 5.25
CA ALA A 42 -13.51 -7.26 5.19
C ALA A 42 -13.86 -7.82 3.80
N GLY A 43 -13.15 -7.43 2.74
CA GLY A 43 -13.33 -7.95 1.39
C GLY A 43 -14.65 -7.58 0.72
N ILE A 44 -15.33 -6.53 1.21
CA ILE A 44 -16.59 -6.02 0.63
C ILE A 44 -16.34 -5.37 -0.74
N ARG A 45 -15.18 -4.72 -0.89
CA ARG A 45 -14.71 -4.11 -2.13
C ARG A 45 -13.49 -4.87 -2.62
N THR A 46 -13.40 -5.10 -3.93
CA THR A 46 -12.18 -5.65 -4.54
C THR A 46 -11.06 -4.63 -4.42
N PRO A 47 -9.97 -4.95 -3.71
CA PRO A 47 -8.82 -4.05 -3.61
C PRO A 47 -8.11 -3.89 -4.96
N GLN A 48 -7.41 -2.77 -5.10
CA GLN A 48 -6.51 -2.50 -6.22
C GLN A 48 -5.09 -2.90 -5.85
N THR A 49 -4.29 -3.36 -6.82
CA THR A 49 -2.89 -3.71 -6.56
C THR A 49 -2.06 -2.45 -6.31
N ILE A 50 -1.07 -2.51 -5.42
CA ILE A 50 -0.29 -1.32 -5.01
C ILE A 50 0.35 -0.56 -6.18
N ASP A 51 0.68 -1.23 -7.29
CA ASP A 51 1.22 -0.58 -8.49
C ASP A 51 0.23 0.39 -9.14
N GLN A 52 -1.08 0.11 -9.06
CA GLN A 52 -2.14 0.99 -9.57
C GLN A 52 -2.24 2.31 -8.78
N LEU A 53 -1.69 2.37 -7.57
CA LEU A 53 -1.59 3.62 -6.83
C LEU A 53 -0.68 4.62 -7.55
N ARG A 54 0.32 4.17 -8.31
CA ARG A 54 1.17 5.05 -9.10
C ARG A 54 0.38 5.85 -10.13
N ASP A 55 -0.63 5.21 -10.73
CA ASP A 55 -1.50 5.84 -11.74
C ASP A 55 -2.53 6.78 -11.11
N THR A 56 -2.97 6.47 -9.88
CA THR A 56 -3.99 7.23 -9.16
C THR A 56 -3.40 8.43 -8.40
N ASN A 57 -2.28 8.22 -7.70
CA ASN A 57 -1.58 9.23 -6.92
C ASN A 57 -0.08 8.92 -6.87
N LYS A 58 0.63 9.33 -7.92
CA LYS A 58 2.07 9.11 -8.08
C LYS A 58 2.89 9.62 -6.89
N THR A 59 2.54 10.79 -6.34
CA THR A 59 3.26 11.39 -5.22
C THR A 59 3.18 10.52 -3.97
N ALA A 60 1.99 10.01 -3.64
CA ALA A 60 1.80 9.12 -2.50
C ALA A 60 2.53 7.78 -2.72
N TYR A 61 2.46 7.21 -3.94
CA TYR A 61 3.18 6.00 -4.28
C TYR A 61 4.71 6.14 -4.12
N ASP A 62 5.29 7.22 -4.67
CA ASP A 62 6.74 7.44 -4.61
C ASP A 62 7.23 7.60 -3.15
N GLN A 63 6.48 8.34 -2.33
CA GLN A 63 6.76 8.48 -0.90
C GLN A 63 6.64 7.15 -0.16
N PHE A 64 5.59 6.37 -0.45
CA PHE A 64 5.39 5.06 0.16
C PHE A 64 6.51 4.09 -0.20
N ALA A 65 6.92 4.03 -1.47
CA ALA A 65 8.02 3.19 -1.94
C ALA A 65 9.38 3.61 -1.33
N GLU A 66 9.59 4.90 -1.07
CA GLU A 66 10.77 5.36 -0.32
C GLU A 66 10.73 4.90 1.14
N VAL A 67 9.60 5.06 1.82
CA VAL A 67 9.43 4.62 3.21
C VAL A 67 9.63 3.11 3.34
N ALA A 68 9.02 2.30 2.47
CA ALA A 68 9.18 0.84 2.47
C ALA A 68 10.65 0.43 2.32
N ARG A 69 11.39 1.04 1.38
CA ARG A 69 12.84 0.81 1.21
C ARG A 69 13.64 1.22 2.45
N ASN A 70 13.28 2.33 3.08
CA ASN A 70 13.97 2.81 4.28
C ASN A 70 13.74 1.87 5.48
N LEU A 71 12.52 1.36 5.65
CA LEU A 71 12.19 0.39 6.70
C LEU A 71 12.92 -0.93 6.49
N GLU A 72 12.87 -1.51 5.28
CA GLU A 72 13.59 -2.75 4.98
C GLU A 72 15.11 -2.60 5.19
N LYS A 73 15.68 -1.47 4.77
CA LYS A 73 17.11 -1.17 5.02
C LYS A 73 17.43 -1.05 6.50
N HIS A 74 16.53 -0.46 7.29
CA HIS A 74 16.72 -0.26 8.72
C HIS A 74 16.65 -1.57 9.50
N TYR A 75 15.58 -2.35 9.27
CA TYR A 75 15.31 -3.59 9.99
C TYR A 75 16.06 -4.80 9.41
N LYS A 76 16.64 -4.67 8.20
CA LYS A 76 17.42 -5.70 7.50
C LYS A 76 16.62 -6.96 7.20
N ASP A 77 15.30 -6.82 7.09
CA ASP A 77 14.38 -7.88 6.74
C ASP A 77 13.17 -7.29 6.01
N MET A 78 12.45 -8.16 5.30
CA MET A 78 11.19 -7.81 4.63
C MET A 78 10.21 -7.20 5.64
N GLN A 79 9.46 -6.18 5.19
CA GLN A 79 8.50 -5.44 6.00
C GLN A 79 7.08 -5.71 5.54
#